data_AF-A0A2D4JYS0-F1
#
_entry.id   AF-A0A2D4JYS0-F1
#
_cell.length_a   1.000
_cell.length_b   1.000
_cell.length_c   1.000
_cell.angle_alpha   90.00
_cell.angle_beta   90.00
_cell.angle_gamma   90.00
#
_symmetry.space_group_name_H-M   'P 1'
#
loop_
_entity.id
_entity.type
_entity.pdbx_description
1 polymer ?
#
loop_
_entity_poly.entity_id
_entity_poly.type
_entity_poly.pdbx_seq_one_letter_code
_entity_poly.pdbx_strand_id
1 'polypeptide(L)'
;PGLLQFYISREWLNKFNTFTEPGPISNHTFLCSHGGIPPNKYHYIDDLVVILPQNVWEYLYNRFGGGPAVNHLYVCSVCQVEIEALAKRRKMEIDTFIKVTCPSIPRDWPGIV
;
A
#
# COMPACT_ATOMS: atom_id res chain seq x y z
N PRO A 1 -9.89 5.64 31.34
CA PRO A 1 -9.10 5.96 30.12
C PRO A 1 -8.54 4.67 29.50
N GLY A 2 -8.91 4.34 28.26
CA GLY A 2 -8.38 3.17 27.56
C GLY A 2 -6.92 3.37 27.15
N LEU A 3 -6.12 2.31 27.21
CA LEU A 3 -4.73 2.32 26.74
C LEU A 3 -4.71 2.55 25.22
N LEU A 4 -3.99 3.59 24.76
CA LEU A 4 -3.78 3.82 23.33
C LEU A 4 -2.91 2.71 22.74
N GLN A 5 -3.26 2.27 21.53
CA GLN A 5 -2.50 1.28 20.77
C GLN A 5 -1.83 1.96 19.57
N PHE A 6 -0.61 1.54 19.27
CA PHE A 6 0.16 2.05 18.14
C PHE A 6 0.52 0.92 17.18
N TYR A 7 0.59 1.23 15.90
CA TYR A 7 0.99 0.31 14.84
C TYR A 7 2.38 0.66 14.34
N ILE A 8 3.26 -0.34 14.26
CA ILE A 8 4.60 -0.20 13.74
C ILE A 8 4.86 -1.21 12.62
N SER A 9 5.72 -0.85 11.66
CA SER A 9 6.09 -1.76 10.58
C SER A 9 6.84 -3.00 11.11
N ARG A 10 6.43 -4.19 10.66
CA ARG A 10 7.22 -5.42 10.85
C ARG A 10 8.60 -5.33 10.22
N GLU A 11 8.74 -4.66 9.08
CA GLU A 11 10.04 -4.50 8.42
C GLU A 11 11.00 -3.73 9.32
N TRP A 12 10.52 -2.63 9.94
CA TRP A 12 11.34 -1.86 10.86
C TRP A 12 11.68 -2.66 12.12
N LEU A 13 10.73 -3.41 12.69
CA LEU A 13 11.02 -4.29 13.82
C LEU A 13 12.04 -5.38 13.49
N ASN A 14 11.97 -5.95 12.29
CA ASN A 14 12.95 -6.94 11.84
C ASN A 14 14.34 -6.31 11.73
N LYS A 15 14.44 -5.08 11.22
CA LYS A 15 15.69 -4.31 11.23
C LYS A 15 16.18 -4.05 12.66
N PHE A 16 15.29 -3.64 13.57
CA PHE A 16 15.60 -3.44 14.98
C PHE A 16 16.19 -4.70 15.65
N ASN A 17 15.66 -5.88 15.31
CA ASN A 17 16.14 -7.14 15.89
C ASN A 17 17.46 -7.66 15.30
N THR A 18 17.82 -7.24 14.08
CA THR A 18 18.95 -7.84 13.33
C THR A 18 20.11 -6.88 13.08
N PHE A 19 19.92 -5.57 13.23
CA PHE A 19 20.92 -4.55 12.99
C PHE A 19 21.31 -3.85 14.29
N THR A 20 22.58 -3.52 14.44
CA THR A 20 23.09 -2.72 15.57
C THR A 20 22.49 -1.31 15.58
N GLU A 21 22.15 -0.76 14.40
CA GLU A 21 21.50 0.53 14.23
C GLU A 21 20.39 0.43 13.16
N PRO A 22 19.11 0.30 13.55
CA PRO A 22 17.99 0.14 12.60
C PRO A 22 17.58 1.44 11.88
N GLY A 23 18.11 2.59 12.32
CA GLY A 23 17.70 3.90 11.86
C GLY A 23 16.32 4.35 12.39
N PRO A 24 15.79 5.48 11.89
CA PRO A 24 14.52 6.04 12.35
C PRO A 24 13.34 5.11 12.06
N ILE A 25 12.30 5.17 12.90
CA ILE A 25 11.06 4.41 12.68
C ILE A 25 10.42 4.86 11.37
N SER A 26 10.05 3.90 10.52
CA SER A 26 9.36 4.16 9.25
C SER A 26 8.17 3.23 9.09
N ASN A 27 6.99 3.84 8.96
CA ASN A 27 5.71 3.15 8.76
C ASN A 27 5.22 3.19 7.29
N HIS A 28 6.07 3.66 6.38
CA HIS A 28 5.75 3.80 4.94
C HIS A 28 5.64 2.47 4.19
N THR A 29 6.01 1.36 4.83
CA THR A 29 5.86 0.02 4.26
C THR A 29 4.40 -0.39 4.15
N PHE A 30 3.53 0.09 5.04
CA PHE A 30 2.09 -0.16 5.03
C PHE A 30 1.23 1.09 4.82
N LEU A 31 1.82 2.28 4.85
CA LEU A 31 1.15 3.54 4.54
C LEU A 31 1.50 4.07 3.14
N CYS A 32 0.53 4.68 2.47
CA CYS A 32 0.81 5.53 1.30
C CYS A 32 1.30 6.92 1.74
N SER A 33 1.69 7.75 0.77
CA SER A 33 2.03 9.16 0.98
C SER A 33 0.89 9.99 1.58
N HIS A 34 -0.37 9.57 1.41
CA HIS A 34 -1.54 10.22 2.01
C HIS A 34 -1.75 9.84 3.48
N GLY A 35 -0.99 8.90 4.03
CA GLY A 35 -1.08 8.47 5.43
C GLY A 35 -2.14 7.40 5.73
N GLY A 36 -2.77 6.83 4.70
CA GLY A 36 -3.69 5.69 4.82
C GLY A 36 -3.10 4.39 4.26
N ILE A 37 -3.81 3.29 4.43
CA ILE A 37 -3.42 2.01 3.86
C ILE A 37 -3.74 2.01 2.36
N PRO A 38 -2.78 1.72 1.47
CA PRO A 38 -3.06 1.51 0.06
C PRO A 38 -4.11 0.39 -0.11
N PRO A 39 -5.18 0.56 -0.92
CA PRO A 39 -6.25 -0.44 -1.04
C PRO A 39 -5.76 -1.85 -1.40
N ASN A 40 -4.72 -1.94 -2.23
CA ASN A 40 -4.10 -3.21 -2.60
C ASN A 40 -3.35 -3.92 -1.46
N LYS A 41 -3.01 -3.22 -0.38
CA LYS A 41 -2.33 -3.79 0.80
C LYS A 41 -3.29 -4.17 1.93
N TYR A 42 -4.53 -3.69 1.90
CA TYR A 42 -5.46 -3.80 3.01
C TYR A 42 -5.73 -5.25 3.43
N HIS A 43 -5.84 -6.16 2.45
CA HIS A 43 -6.15 -7.58 2.71
C HIS A 43 -5.08 -8.34 3.48
N TYR A 44 -3.85 -7.84 3.56
CA TYR A 44 -2.74 -8.46 4.27
C TYR A 44 -2.04 -7.46 5.21
N ILE A 45 -2.77 -6.45 5.68
CA ILE A 45 -2.23 -5.45 6.61
C ILE A 45 -1.71 -6.09 7.90
N ASP A 46 -2.41 -7.14 8.36
CA ASP A 46 -2.05 -7.95 9.53
C ASP A 46 -0.78 -8.77 9.34
N ASP A 47 -0.19 -8.77 8.14
CA ASP A 47 1.15 -9.31 7.82
C ASP A 47 2.22 -8.21 7.66
N LEU A 48 1.83 -6.93 7.69
CA LEU A 48 2.76 -5.78 7.64
C LEU A 48 2.96 -5.01 8.96
N VAL A 49 1.96 -5.00 9.87
CA VAL A 49 1.98 -4.23 11.13
C VAL A 49 2.07 -5.06 12.42
N VAL A 50 2.79 -4.55 13.42
CA VAL A 50 2.72 -5.03 14.80
C VAL A 50 2.04 -3.99 15.68
N ILE A 51 1.17 -4.44 16.57
CA ILE A 51 0.52 -3.59 17.57
C ILE A 51 1.44 -3.49 18.80
N LEU A 52 1.71 -2.27 19.23
CA LEU A 52 2.49 -1.96 20.41
C LEU A 52 1.63 -1.23 21.46
N PRO A 53 1.81 -1.55 22.75
CA PRO A 53 1.35 -0.70 23.83
C PRO A 53 1.99 0.70 23.78
N GLN A 54 1.28 1.72 24.26
CA GLN A 54 1.75 3.11 24.26
C GLN A 54 3.15 3.29 24.86
N ASN A 55 3.44 2.69 26.02
CA ASN A 55 4.75 2.83 26.68
C ASN A 55 5.90 2.27 25.84
N VAL A 56 5.66 1.19 25.11
CA VAL A 56 6.67 0.59 24.21
C VAL A 56 6.89 1.50 23.00
N TRP A 57 5.81 2.04 22.43
CA TRP A 57 5.90 3.02 21.34
C TRP A 57 6.68 4.26 21.75
N GLU A 58 6.35 4.87 22.89
CA GLU A 58 7.03 6.07 23.40
C GLU A 58 8.52 5.83 23.61
N TYR A 59 8.90 4.68 24.18
CA TYR A 59 10.30 4.30 24.33
C TYR A 59 11.04 4.24 22.99
N LEU A 60 10.47 3.53 22.00
CA LEU A 60 11.09 3.39 20.67
C LEU A 60 11.18 4.75 19.96
N TYR A 61 10.10 5.53 19.99
CA TYR A 61 10.06 6.84 19.35
C TYR A 61 11.07 7.82 19.98
N ASN A 62 11.18 7.86 21.31
CA ASN A 62 12.16 8.72 21.99
C ASN A 62 13.60 8.33 21.67
N ARG A 63 13.86 7.04 21.38
CA ARG A 63 15.21 6.54 21.10
C ARG A 63 15.61 6.67 19.63
N PHE A 64 14.71 6.37 18.70
CA PHE A 64 15.01 6.27 17.26
C PHE A 64 14.38 7.39 16.42
N GLY A 65 13.38 8.10 16.95
CA GLY A 65 12.62 9.10 16.20
C GLY A 65 11.92 8.52 14.96
N GLY A 66 11.72 9.37 13.95
CA GLY A 66 11.09 8.99 12.68
C GLY A 66 9.58 9.26 12.65
N GLY A 67 8.84 8.45 11.91
CA GLY A 67 7.39 8.59 11.79
C GLY A 67 6.82 8.02 10.48
N PRO A 68 5.52 8.24 10.23
CA PRO A 68 4.53 8.86 11.13
C PRO A 68 4.09 7.92 12.27
N ALA A 69 3.62 8.48 13.39
CA ALA A 69 2.93 7.72 14.43
C ALA A 69 1.56 7.27 13.93
N VAL A 70 1.21 6.00 14.17
CA VAL A 70 -0.04 5.41 13.68
C VAL A 70 -0.79 4.79 14.83
N ASN A 71 -1.97 5.34 15.15
CA ASN A 71 -2.88 4.83 16.19
C ASN A 71 -4.20 4.29 15.60
N HIS A 72 -4.46 4.54 14.31
CA HIS A 72 -5.62 4.07 13.59
C HIS A 72 -5.25 3.68 12.16
N LEU A 73 -5.88 2.60 11.70
CA LEU A 73 -5.72 2.07 10.35
C LEU A 73 -6.99 2.34 9.55
N TYR A 74 -6.85 2.92 8.37
CA TYR A 74 -7.95 3.18 7.45
C TYR A 74 -7.48 3.01 6.01
N VAL A 75 -8.37 2.53 5.14
CA VAL A 75 -8.09 2.45 3.71
C VAL A 75 -8.04 3.85 3.13
N CYS A 76 -7.01 4.14 2.34
CA CYS A 76 -6.85 5.43 1.71
C CYS A 76 -7.85 5.63 0.56
N SER A 77 -8.81 6.53 0.75
CA SER A 77 -9.81 6.90 -0.27
C SER A 77 -9.18 7.58 -1.49
N VAL A 78 -8.14 8.40 -1.31
CA VAL A 78 -7.43 9.05 -2.42
C VAL A 78 -6.81 8.00 -3.34
N CYS A 79 -6.08 7.03 -2.77
CA CYS A 79 -5.51 5.92 -3.55
C CYS A 79 -6.59 5.07 -4.23
N GLN A 80 -7.74 4.87 -3.58
CA GLN A 80 -8.87 4.16 -4.18
C GLN A 80 -9.35 4.85 -5.47
N VAL A 81 -9.59 6.16 -5.40
CA VAL A 81 -10.02 6.97 -6.55
C VAL A 81 -8.97 6.95 -7.66
N GLU A 82 -7.68 7.07 -7.32
CA GLU A 82 -6.59 7.02 -8.29
C GLU A 82 -6.53 5.67 -9.03
N ILE A 83 -6.68 4.56 -8.31
CA ILE A 83 -6.70 3.20 -8.86
C ILE A 83 -7.90 3.03 -9.81
N GLU A 84 -9.09 3.44 -9.39
CA GLU A 84 -10.31 3.35 -10.22
C GLU A 84 -10.21 4.22 -11.48
N ALA A 85 -9.72 5.45 -11.34
CA ALA A 85 -9.52 6.36 -12.46
C ALA A 85 -8.48 5.81 -13.45
N LEU A 86 -7.42 5.16 -12.95
CA LEU A 86 -6.42 4.50 -13.79
C LEU A 86 -6.98 3.26 -14.49
N ALA A 87 -7.77 2.44 -13.79
CA ALA A 87 -8.43 1.27 -14.36
C ALA A 87 -9.42 1.67 -15.47
N LYS A 88 -10.20 2.72 -15.26
CA LYS A 88 -11.11 3.27 -16.26
C LYS A 88 -10.36 3.77 -17.50
N ARG A 89 -9.26 4.51 -17.31
CA ARG A 89 -8.39 4.98 -18.41
C ARG A 89 -7.83 3.81 -19.22
N ARG A 90 -7.24 2.81 -18.56
CA ARG A 90 -6.72 1.59 -19.21
C ARG A 90 -7.79 0.86 -20.01
N LYS A 91 -9.00 0.72 -19.46
CA LYS A 91 -10.13 0.09 -20.17
C LYS A 91 -10.48 0.86 -21.44
N MET A 92 -10.60 2.19 -21.36
CA MET A 92 -10.90 3.03 -22.54
C MET A 92 -9.80 2.96 -23.60
N GLU A 93 -8.54 2.94 -23.21
CA GLU A 93 -7.39 2.80 -24.12
C GLU A 93 -7.42 1.44 -24.84
N ILE A 94 -7.64 0.35 -24.11
CA ILE A 94 -7.76 -1.00 -24.69
C ILE A 94 -8.97 -1.10 -25.62
N ASP A 95 -10.15 -0.60 -25.20
CA ASP A 95 -11.36 -0.63 -26.03
C ASP A 95 -11.16 0.17 -27.33
N THR A 96 -10.44 1.29 -27.26
CA THR A 96 -10.10 2.11 -28.43
C THR A 96 -9.11 1.39 -29.33
N PHE A 97 -8.06 0.78 -28.75
CA PHE A 97 -7.10 -0.02 -29.50
C PHE A 97 -7.77 -1.18 -30.23
N ILE A 98 -8.62 -1.96 -29.56
CA ILE A 98 -9.37 -3.07 -30.18
C ILE A 98 -10.25 -2.56 -31.33
N LYS A 99 -10.95 -1.43 -31.16
CA LYS A 99 -11.77 -0.84 -32.24
C LYS A 99 -10.96 -0.37 -33.44
N VAL A 100 -9.75 0.16 -33.22
CA VAL A 100 -8.89 0.71 -34.28
C VAL A 100 -8.04 -0.38 -34.95
N THR A 101 -7.64 -1.41 -34.21
CA THR A 101 -6.81 -2.53 -34.71
C THR A 101 -7.65 -3.70 -35.25
N CYS A 102 -8.90 -3.85 -34.81
CA CYS A 102 -9.86 -4.83 -35.33
C CYS A 102 -11.03 -4.23 -36.17
N PRO A 103 -10.81 -3.34 -37.16
CA PRO A 103 -11.78 -3.09 -38.22
C PRO A 103 -11.47 -3.85 -39.53
N SER A 104 -10.46 -4.72 -39.58
CA SER A 104 -10.09 -5.41 -40.83
C SER A 104 -9.40 -6.76 -40.63
N ILE A 105 -10.08 -7.73 -40.01
CA ILE A 105 -9.93 -9.12 -40.45
C ILE A 105 -11.02 -9.32 -41.49
N PRO A 106 -10.71 -9.38 -42.80
CA PRO A 106 -11.69 -9.80 -43.79
C PRO A 106 -12.25 -11.16 -43.37
N ARG A 107 -13.56 -11.37 -43.47
CA ARG A 107 -14.20 -12.68 -43.23
C ARG A 107 -13.61 -13.81 -44.10
N ASP A 108 -12.76 -13.47 -45.05
CA ASP A 108 -12.12 -14.36 -46.01
C ASP A 108 -10.61 -14.56 -45.76
N TRP A 109 -10.09 -14.37 -44.54
CA TRP A 109 -8.68 -14.64 -44.23
C TRP A 109 -8.39 -16.15 -44.36
N PRO A 110 -7.54 -16.59 -45.32
CA PRO A 110 -7.35 -18.01 -45.65
C PRO A 110 -6.42 -18.75 -44.68
N GLY A 111 -6.23 -18.22 -43.47
CA GLY A 111 -5.24 -18.69 -42.50
C GLY A 111 -5.78 -19.56 -41.37
N ILE A 112 -7.01 -20.09 -41.48
CA ILE A 112 -7.46 -21.20 -40.65
C ILE A 112 -7.52 -22.44 -41.54
N VAL A 113 -6.38 -23.14 -41.59
CA VAL A 113 -6.29 -24.57 -41.91
C VAL A 113 -5.54 -25.23 -40.76
#